data_AF-B5IJV9-F1
#
_entry.id   AF-B5IJV9-F1
#
_cell.length_a   1.000
_cell.length_b   1.000
_cell.length_c   1.000
_cell.angle_alpha   90.00
_cell.angle_beta   90.00
_cell.angle_gamma   90.00
#
_symmetry.space_group_name_H-M   'P 1'
#
loop_
_entity.id
_entity.type
_entity.pdbx_description
1 polymer ?
#
loop_
_entity_poly.entity_id
_entity_poly.type
_entity_poly.pdbx_seq_one_letter_code
_entity_poly.pdbx_strand_id
1 'polypeptide(L)'
;MTRLPAVLVEAFTARPCSGNGAAVVLLERPLADGTLQAVARSLNQSETAFLWHRGGRWGLRWFTPTCEVPLCGHGTLGALLALGHWGLGTPGEPLEFWSLSGALTATLEGSGPGGMPAGSILLPSAGLIPAPPPTALQQMLDQLLGTTAEQYWTSPLGYTVALLPASAPLASTPLPAAAVPATNRQGLVLMQPLPAHGPVWEVLGEPCRYQLRFLAPGLGIDEDPVTGSAHALVAPWWLERLGLERLAGWQCSPRGGGMVCETAVSGMIRLTGTGHLLWDGHLHLDSDAPTGSGWDRLWA
;
A
#
# COMPACT_ATOMS: atom_id res chain seq x y z
N MET A 1 8.34 -29.11 15.02
CA MET A 1 8.27 -28.06 13.98
C MET A 1 6.81 -27.80 13.62
N THR A 2 6.38 -26.55 13.72
CA THR A 2 5.08 -26.09 13.22
C THR A 2 5.23 -25.65 11.77
N ARG A 3 4.26 -26.01 10.92
CA ARG A 3 4.24 -25.69 9.49
C ARG A 3 3.11 -24.70 9.23
N LEU A 4 3.43 -23.49 8.80
CA LEU A 4 2.45 -22.41 8.58
C LEU A 4 2.32 -22.13 7.08
N PRO A 5 1.11 -22.13 6.50
CA PRO A 5 0.91 -21.70 5.11
C PRO A 5 1.41 -20.27 4.93
N ALA A 6 2.17 -20.05 3.87
CA ALA A 6 2.68 -18.73 3.55
C ALA A 6 2.77 -18.52 2.04
N VAL A 7 2.45 -17.30 1.61
CA VAL A 7 2.52 -16.87 0.22
C VAL A 7 3.23 -15.53 0.11
N LEU A 8 3.76 -15.23 -1.06
CA LEU A 8 4.24 -13.90 -1.43
C LEU A 8 3.32 -13.33 -2.51
N VAL A 9 2.61 -12.26 -2.16
CA VAL A 9 1.69 -11.58 -3.07
C VAL A 9 2.28 -10.23 -3.44
N GLU A 10 2.38 -9.97 -4.73
CA GLU A 10 2.69 -8.66 -5.28
C GLU A 10 1.38 -7.92 -5.54
N ALA A 11 1.01 -7.03 -4.62
CA ALA A 11 -0.22 -6.27 -4.67
C ALA A 11 -0.14 -5.09 -5.66
N PHE A 12 -1.30 -4.68 -6.17
CA PHE A 12 -1.47 -3.56 -7.10
C PHE A 12 -0.72 -3.73 -8.44
N THR A 13 -0.60 -4.99 -8.88
CA THR A 13 -0.06 -5.33 -10.19
C THR A 13 -0.71 -6.58 -10.76
N ALA A 14 -0.74 -6.68 -12.09
CA ALA A 14 -1.12 -7.89 -12.81
C ALA A 14 0.10 -8.63 -13.37
N ARG A 15 1.31 -8.07 -13.20
CA ARG A 15 2.55 -8.63 -13.75
C ARG A 15 3.46 -9.11 -12.62
N PRO A 16 4.20 -10.22 -12.83
CA PRO A 16 5.24 -10.64 -11.91
C PRO A 16 6.34 -9.58 -11.77
N CYS A 17 7.02 -9.58 -10.62
CA CYS A 17 8.16 -8.72 -10.30
C CYS A 17 7.83 -7.22 -10.37
N SER A 18 6.57 -6.86 -10.12
CA SER A 18 6.04 -5.49 -10.17
C SER A 18 5.16 -5.27 -8.94
N GLY A 19 4.50 -4.13 -8.78
CA GLY A 19 3.66 -3.85 -7.61
C GLY A 19 4.44 -3.78 -6.31
N ASN A 20 3.76 -4.04 -5.19
CA ASN A 20 4.35 -4.05 -3.86
C ASN A 20 4.24 -5.43 -3.21
N GLY A 21 5.37 -6.01 -2.82
CA GLY A 21 5.44 -7.37 -2.30
C GLY A 21 5.11 -7.45 -0.82
N ALA A 22 4.13 -8.29 -0.47
CA ALA A 22 3.81 -8.65 0.90
C ALA A 22 3.88 -10.17 1.08
N ALA A 23 4.70 -10.62 2.02
CA ALA A 23 4.58 -11.98 2.51
C ALA A 23 3.31 -12.08 3.38
N VAL A 24 2.52 -13.14 3.22
CA VAL A 24 1.31 -13.38 4.01
C VAL A 24 1.43 -14.74 4.67
N VAL A 25 1.24 -14.80 5.98
CA VAL A 25 1.38 -16.02 6.78
C VAL A 25 0.07 -16.29 7.51
N LEU A 26 -0.49 -17.49 7.31
CA LEU A 26 -1.68 -17.94 8.03
C LEU A 26 -1.28 -18.65 9.34
N LEU A 27 -1.78 -18.14 10.46
CA LEU A 27 -1.49 -18.65 11.79
C LEU A 27 -2.61 -19.54 12.31
N GLU A 28 -2.24 -20.68 12.90
CA GLU A 28 -3.17 -21.55 13.64
C GLU A 28 -3.40 -21.07 15.08
N ARG A 29 -2.44 -20.33 15.64
CA ARG A 29 -2.45 -19.83 17.03
C ARG A 29 -1.79 -18.45 17.11
N PRO A 30 -2.05 -17.65 18.16
CA PRO A 30 -1.46 -16.32 18.27
C PRO A 30 0.02 -16.43 18.66
N LEU A 31 0.93 -16.08 17.75
CA LEU A 31 2.37 -16.03 18.04
C LEU A 31 2.76 -14.72 18.74
N ALA A 32 3.81 -14.78 19.56
CA ALA A 32 4.37 -13.62 20.26
C ALA A 32 5.03 -12.62 19.30
N ASP A 33 5.01 -11.34 19.68
CA ASP A 33 5.53 -10.21 18.89
C ASP A 33 6.97 -10.43 18.43
N GLY A 34 7.83 -10.97 19.32
CA GLY A 34 9.22 -11.28 18.99
C GLY A 34 9.36 -12.32 17.87
N THR A 35 8.48 -13.32 17.83
CA THR A 35 8.45 -14.36 16.77
C THR A 35 7.98 -13.75 15.45
N LEU A 36 6.90 -12.96 15.47
CA LEU A 36 6.39 -12.28 14.28
C LEU A 36 7.45 -11.36 13.67
N GLN A 37 8.12 -10.57 14.51
CA GLN A 37 9.19 -9.67 14.08
C GLN A 37 10.41 -10.43 13.50
N ALA A 38 10.78 -11.58 14.10
CA ALA A 38 11.88 -12.40 13.62
C ALA A 38 11.58 -13.03 12.24
N VAL A 39 10.34 -13.48 12.03
CA VAL A 39 9.87 -13.97 10.73
C VAL A 39 9.89 -12.85 9.70
N ALA A 40 9.32 -11.68 10.01
CA ALA A 40 9.30 -10.55 9.09
C ALA A 40 10.71 -10.10 8.68
N ARG A 41 11.64 -10.08 9.65
CA ARG A 41 13.07 -9.81 9.39
C ARG A 41 13.70 -10.84 8.47
N SER A 42 13.36 -12.12 8.65
CA SER A 42 13.94 -13.21 7.84
C SER A 42 13.41 -13.21 6.41
N LEU A 43 12.13 -12.87 6.22
CA LEU A 43 11.51 -12.79 4.89
C LEU A 43 11.92 -11.53 4.12
N ASN A 44 12.30 -10.47 4.83
CA ASN A 44 12.86 -9.23 4.29
C ASN A 44 12.05 -8.66 3.11
N GLN A 45 10.72 -8.70 3.22
CA GLN A 45 9.79 -8.00 2.34
C GLN A 45 9.49 -6.60 2.89
N SER A 46 8.86 -5.73 2.09
CA SER A 46 8.35 -4.43 2.58
C SER A 46 7.57 -4.64 3.88
N GLU A 47 6.62 -5.56 3.84
CA GLU A 47 5.84 -5.99 4.98
C GLU A 47 5.58 -7.50 4.94
N THR A 48 5.49 -8.09 6.13
CA THR A 48 4.92 -9.41 6.35
C THR A 48 3.59 -9.25 7.09
N ALA A 49 2.52 -9.70 6.45
CA ALA A 49 1.17 -9.77 6.99
C ALA A 49 0.94 -11.10 7.68
N PHE A 50 0.48 -11.07 8.93
CA PHE A 50 0.10 -12.25 9.69
C PHE A 50 -1.40 -12.28 9.90
N LEU A 51 -2.02 -13.38 9.49
CA LEU A 51 -3.46 -13.62 9.63
C LEU A 51 -3.72 -14.62 10.74
N TRP A 52 -4.62 -14.29 11.64
CA TRP A 52 -5.12 -15.24 12.64
C TRP A 52 -6.64 -15.15 12.76
N HIS A 53 -7.31 -16.28 12.60
CA HIS A 53 -8.76 -16.35 12.70
C HIS A 53 -9.19 -16.79 14.11
N ARG A 54 -9.99 -15.96 14.79
CA ARG A 54 -10.52 -16.25 16.13
C ARG A 54 -11.97 -15.80 16.25
N GLY A 55 -12.86 -16.68 16.70
CA GLY A 55 -14.25 -16.34 17.00
C GLY A 55 -15.02 -15.76 15.81
N GLY A 56 -14.75 -16.24 14.60
CA GLY A 56 -15.38 -15.73 13.37
C GLY A 56 -14.81 -14.41 12.85
N ARG A 57 -13.68 -13.94 13.41
CA ARG A 57 -13.04 -12.68 13.01
C ARG A 57 -11.62 -12.92 12.53
N TRP A 58 -11.21 -12.17 11.51
CA TRP A 58 -9.83 -12.14 11.03
C TRP A 58 -9.04 -11.04 11.72
N GLY A 59 -7.97 -11.44 12.40
CA GLY A 59 -6.98 -10.52 12.95
C GLY A 59 -5.85 -10.37 11.95
N LEU A 60 -5.41 -9.13 11.72
CA LEU A 60 -4.37 -8.81 10.77
C LEU A 60 -3.34 -7.88 11.40
N ARG A 61 -2.07 -8.29 11.36
CA ARG A 61 -0.92 -7.53 11.84
C ARG A 61 0.13 -7.45 10.75
N TRP A 62 0.84 -6.33 10.65
CA TRP A 62 1.90 -6.14 9.67
C TRP A 62 3.19 -5.77 10.33
N PHE A 63 4.26 -6.40 9.88
CA PHE A 63 5.61 -6.14 10.36
C PHE A 63 6.51 -5.84 9.17
N THR A 64 7.21 -4.72 9.23
CA THR A 64 8.43 -4.53 8.44
C THR A 64 9.54 -5.40 9.03
N PRO A 65 10.73 -5.48 8.41
CA PRO A 65 11.88 -6.17 9.00
C PRO A 65 12.33 -5.61 10.36
N THR A 66 11.89 -4.40 10.72
CA THR A 66 12.36 -3.66 11.90
C THR A 66 11.30 -3.37 12.94
N CYS A 67 10.02 -3.24 12.57
CA CYS A 67 8.93 -2.90 13.50
C CYS A 67 7.55 -3.38 13.05
N GLU A 68 6.58 -3.37 13.98
CA GLU A 68 5.15 -3.48 13.67
C GLU A 68 4.61 -2.14 13.17
N VAL A 69 3.78 -2.14 12.13
CA VAL A 69 3.10 -0.95 11.60
C VAL A 69 1.59 -1.04 11.83
N PRO A 70 0.92 0.07 12.17
CA PRO A 70 -0.49 0.05 12.56
C PRO A 70 -1.45 -0.14 11.38
N LEU A 71 -1.02 0.15 10.15
CA LEU A 71 -1.83 0.05 8.93
C LEU A 71 -0.93 -0.18 7.72
N CYS A 72 -1.29 -1.12 6.84
CA CYS A 72 -0.60 -1.34 5.57
C CYS A 72 -1.59 -1.71 4.46
N GLY A 73 -1.78 -0.83 3.48
CA GLY A 73 -2.75 -1.02 2.39
C GLY A 73 -2.43 -2.22 1.49
N HIS A 74 -1.21 -2.29 0.96
CA HIS A 74 -0.84 -3.38 0.04
C HIS A 74 -0.75 -4.73 0.76
N GLY A 75 -0.32 -4.75 2.03
CA GLY A 75 -0.36 -5.95 2.88
C GLY A 75 -1.79 -6.39 3.21
N THR A 76 -2.74 -5.46 3.33
CA THR A 76 -4.18 -5.78 3.47
C THR A 76 -4.73 -6.42 2.20
N LEU A 77 -4.44 -5.84 1.03
CA LEU A 77 -4.83 -6.43 -0.25
C LEU A 77 -4.17 -7.80 -0.44
N GLY A 78 -2.87 -7.94 -0.13
CA GLY A 78 -2.16 -9.21 -0.18
C GLY A 78 -2.80 -10.27 0.71
N ALA A 79 -3.17 -9.91 1.94
CA ALA A 79 -3.86 -10.80 2.87
C ALA A 79 -5.23 -11.25 2.35
N LEU A 80 -6.01 -10.33 1.79
CA LEU A 80 -7.29 -10.64 1.15
C LEU A 80 -7.12 -11.66 0.00
N LEU A 81 -6.17 -11.39 -0.91
CA LEU A 81 -5.91 -12.26 -2.06
C LEU A 81 -5.38 -13.63 -1.64
N ALA A 82 -4.57 -13.70 -0.57
CA ALA A 82 -4.12 -14.96 0.01
C ALA A 82 -5.30 -15.79 0.58
N LEU A 83 -6.26 -15.15 1.26
CA LEU A 83 -7.48 -15.83 1.70
C LEU A 83 -8.28 -16.38 0.52
N GLY A 84 -8.40 -15.62 -0.58
CA GLY A 84 -9.03 -16.09 -1.81
C GLY A 84 -8.30 -17.30 -2.40
N HIS A 85 -6.97 -17.24 -2.47
CA HIS A 85 -6.12 -18.35 -2.95
C HIS A 85 -6.28 -19.63 -2.12
N TRP A 86 -6.37 -19.51 -0.80
CA TRP A 86 -6.59 -20.65 0.10
C TRP A 86 -8.05 -21.12 0.18
N GLY A 87 -8.97 -20.52 -0.57
CA GLY A 87 -10.40 -20.86 -0.54
C GLY A 87 -11.09 -20.47 0.77
N LEU A 88 -10.55 -19.48 1.49
CA LEU A 88 -11.02 -18.98 2.78
C LEU A 88 -11.79 -17.65 2.66
N GLY A 89 -12.05 -17.17 1.45
CA GLY A 89 -12.86 -15.98 1.20
C GLY A 89 -13.84 -16.19 0.05
N THR A 90 -14.98 -15.49 0.11
CA THR A 90 -16.04 -15.54 -0.90
C THR A 90 -16.02 -14.25 -1.74
N PRO A 91 -15.90 -14.34 -3.08
CA PRO A 91 -16.00 -13.15 -3.93
C PRO A 91 -17.32 -12.40 -3.75
N GLY A 92 -17.24 -11.06 -3.67
CA GLY A 92 -18.39 -10.17 -3.47
C GLY A 92 -18.87 -10.03 -2.03
N GLU A 93 -18.43 -10.90 -1.11
CA GLU A 93 -18.75 -10.77 0.31
C GLU A 93 -17.69 -9.89 1.02
N PRO A 94 -18.09 -8.82 1.71
CA PRO A 94 -17.17 -8.04 2.53
C PRO A 94 -16.60 -8.86 3.69
N LEU A 95 -15.31 -8.70 3.93
CA LEU A 95 -14.55 -9.28 5.03
C LEU A 95 -13.96 -8.15 5.87
N GLU A 96 -13.97 -8.32 7.19
CA GLU A 96 -13.35 -7.38 8.13
C GLU A 96 -12.04 -7.94 8.68
N PHE A 97 -10.96 -7.18 8.47
CA PHE A 97 -9.69 -7.38 9.15
C PHE A 97 -9.60 -6.46 10.37
N TRP A 98 -9.48 -7.03 11.55
CA TRP A 98 -9.27 -6.29 12.78
C TRP A 98 -7.78 -6.07 12.98
N SER A 99 -7.40 -4.81 13.15
CA SER A 99 -6.02 -4.36 13.23
C SER A 99 -5.83 -3.34 14.35
N LEU A 100 -4.59 -2.89 14.58
CA LEU A 100 -4.30 -1.83 15.55
C LEU A 100 -4.95 -0.49 15.16
N SER A 101 -5.35 -0.32 13.89
CA SER A 101 -6.08 0.86 13.41
C SER A 101 -7.60 0.66 13.40
N GLY A 102 -8.10 -0.41 14.03
CA GLY A 102 -9.52 -0.81 13.99
C GLY A 102 -9.84 -1.76 12.83
N ALA A 103 -11.13 -1.89 12.54
CA ALA A 103 -11.64 -2.76 11.48
C ALA A 103 -11.40 -2.16 10.09
N LEU A 104 -10.83 -2.95 9.19
CA LEU A 104 -10.62 -2.63 7.79
C LEU A 104 -11.48 -3.54 6.93
N THR A 105 -12.38 -2.94 6.16
CA THR A 105 -13.22 -3.67 5.21
C THR A 105 -12.44 -3.94 3.93
N ALA A 106 -12.45 -5.19 3.51
CA ALA A 106 -11.87 -5.66 2.26
C ALA A 106 -12.86 -6.60 1.56
N THR A 107 -12.91 -6.59 0.23
CA THR A 107 -13.80 -7.44 -0.56
C THR A 107 -12.99 -8.12 -1.64
N LEU A 108 -13.02 -9.45 -1.69
CA LEU A 108 -12.52 -10.19 -2.85
C LEU A 108 -13.41 -9.83 -4.03
N GLU A 109 -12.81 -9.28 -5.06
CA GLU A 109 -13.50 -9.08 -6.31
C GLU A 109 -13.41 -10.39 -7.11
N GLY A 110 -14.20 -10.49 -8.18
CA GLY A 110 -14.01 -11.57 -9.16
C GLY A 110 -12.63 -11.49 -9.83
N SER A 111 -12.45 -12.26 -10.91
CA SER A 111 -11.23 -12.15 -11.70
C SER A 111 -11.17 -10.82 -12.45
N GLY A 112 -10.09 -10.07 -12.25
CA GLY A 112 -9.72 -8.91 -13.08
C GLY A 112 -9.22 -9.32 -14.48
N PRO A 113 -8.70 -8.38 -15.27
CA PRO A 113 -8.18 -8.66 -16.60
C PRO A 113 -7.17 -9.81 -16.61
N GLY A 114 -7.30 -10.73 -17.56
CA GLY A 114 -6.42 -11.89 -17.68
C GLY A 114 -6.66 -12.99 -16.64
N GLY A 115 -7.77 -12.95 -15.89
CA GLY A 115 -8.09 -13.97 -14.87
C GLY A 115 -7.43 -13.72 -13.52
N MET A 116 -6.70 -12.61 -13.37
CA MET A 116 -5.95 -12.30 -12.15
C MET A 116 -6.90 -12.01 -10.97
N PRO A 117 -6.61 -12.51 -9.76
CA PRO A 117 -7.43 -12.21 -8.60
C PRO A 117 -7.36 -10.71 -8.29
N ALA A 118 -8.51 -10.12 -7.99
CA ALA A 118 -8.65 -8.73 -7.63
C ALA A 118 -9.32 -8.58 -6.27
N GLY A 119 -9.08 -7.44 -5.63
CA GLY A 119 -9.67 -7.12 -4.35
C GLY A 119 -9.82 -5.62 -4.18
N SER A 120 -10.79 -5.21 -3.38
CA SER A 120 -10.94 -3.83 -2.95
C SER A 120 -10.73 -3.70 -1.45
N ILE A 121 -10.11 -2.59 -1.02
CA ILE A 121 -9.93 -2.23 0.38
C ILE A 121 -10.48 -0.82 0.61
N LEU A 122 -11.06 -0.57 1.78
CA LEU A 122 -11.48 0.77 2.20
C LEU A 122 -10.43 1.40 3.11
N LEU A 123 -9.90 2.56 2.73
CA LEU A 123 -8.98 3.35 3.54
C LEU A 123 -9.51 4.78 3.72
N PRO A 124 -9.24 5.43 4.86
CA PRO A 124 -9.56 6.84 5.03
C PRO A 124 -8.69 7.68 4.09
N SER A 125 -9.26 8.73 3.48
CA SER A 125 -8.46 9.68 2.69
C SER A 125 -7.52 10.51 3.56
N ALA A 126 -7.89 10.78 4.82
CA ALA A 126 -7.28 11.75 5.73
C ALA A 126 -7.33 13.23 5.25
N GLY A 127 -7.48 13.49 3.94
CA GLY A 127 -7.65 14.80 3.34
C GLY A 127 -6.33 15.58 3.17
N LEU A 128 -6.27 16.37 2.10
CA LEU A 128 -5.16 17.27 1.83
C LEU A 128 -5.36 18.62 2.53
N ILE A 129 -4.38 19.05 3.33
CA ILE A 129 -4.39 20.33 4.04
C ILE A 129 -3.44 21.28 3.34
N PRO A 130 -3.90 22.41 2.75
CA PRO A 130 -3.03 23.34 2.04
C PRO A 130 -1.86 23.81 2.89
N ALA A 131 -0.66 23.83 2.31
CA ALA A 131 0.56 24.22 3.01
C ALA A 131 1.43 25.15 2.13
N PRO A 132 2.24 26.03 2.73
CA PRO A 132 3.20 26.84 1.98
C PRO A 132 4.33 25.96 1.41
N PRO A 133 5.03 26.41 0.35
CA PRO A 133 6.14 25.69 -0.25
C PRO A 133 7.30 25.52 0.75
N PRO A 134 7.71 24.29 1.12
CA PRO A 134 8.86 24.08 1.98
C PRO A 134 10.14 24.38 1.20
N THR A 135 10.95 25.34 1.64
CA THR A 135 12.15 25.80 0.91
C THR A 135 13.11 24.66 0.57
N ALA A 136 13.38 23.76 1.52
CA ALA A 136 14.27 22.62 1.29
C ALA A 136 13.70 21.61 0.28
N LEU A 137 12.38 21.42 0.28
CA LEU A 137 11.71 20.57 -0.71
C LEU A 137 11.77 21.21 -2.10
N GLN A 138 11.49 22.51 -2.20
CA GLN A 138 11.60 23.24 -3.46
C GLN A 138 13.01 23.15 -4.05
N GLN A 139 14.05 23.34 -3.23
CA GLN A 139 15.44 23.18 -3.66
C GLN A 139 15.75 21.76 -4.18
N MET A 140 15.24 20.72 -3.52
CA MET A 140 15.36 19.34 -3.99
C MET A 140 14.68 19.15 -5.35
N LEU A 141 13.47 19.66 -5.53
CA LEU A 141 12.72 19.53 -6.78
C LEU A 141 13.43 20.28 -7.93
N ASP A 142 13.93 21.48 -7.69
CA ASP A 142 14.70 22.25 -8.67
C ASP A 142 15.98 21.50 -9.07
N GLN A 143 16.70 20.94 -8.10
CA GLN A 143 17.96 20.24 -8.35
C GLN A 143 17.77 18.91 -9.09
N LEU A 144 16.78 18.10 -8.70
CA LEU A 144 16.62 16.73 -9.20
C LEU A 144 15.71 16.65 -10.43
N LEU A 145 14.62 17.42 -10.43
CA LEU A 145 13.59 17.36 -11.47
C LEU A 145 13.63 18.57 -12.40
N GLY A 146 14.39 19.62 -12.07
CA GLY A 146 14.41 20.87 -12.83
C GLY A 146 13.05 21.56 -12.83
N THR A 147 12.30 21.47 -11.73
CA THR A 147 10.91 21.93 -11.69
C THR A 147 10.49 22.50 -10.34
N THR A 148 9.51 23.41 -10.38
CA THR A 148 8.80 23.93 -9.22
C THR A 148 7.45 23.23 -9.10
N ALA A 149 7.09 22.77 -7.90
CA ALA A 149 5.75 22.25 -7.67
C ALA A 149 4.72 23.39 -7.77
N GLU A 150 3.57 23.09 -8.38
CA GLU A 150 2.46 24.03 -8.53
C GLU A 150 1.74 24.29 -7.20
N GLN A 151 1.66 23.26 -6.35
CA GLN A 151 0.91 23.29 -5.09
C GLN A 151 1.51 22.33 -4.07
N TYR A 152 1.30 22.64 -2.79
CA TYR A 152 1.78 21.87 -1.65
C TYR A 152 0.68 21.65 -0.62
N TRP A 153 0.72 20.47 0.02
CA TRP A 153 -0.16 20.11 1.13
C TRP A 153 0.58 19.31 2.19
N THR A 154 0.00 19.25 3.38
CA THR A 154 0.29 18.23 4.40
C THR A 154 -0.93 17.34 4.60
N SER A 155 -0.79 16.26 5.39
CA SER A 155 -1.91 15.41 5.79
C SER A 155 -1.84 15.02 7.27
N PRO A 156 -2.97 14.61 7.87
CA PRO A 156 -2.97 14.00 9.22
C PRO A 156 -2.13 12.73 9.34
N LEU A 157 -1.79 12.07 8.22
CA LEU A 157 -0.87 10.92 8.20
C LEU A 157 0.61 11.33 8.36
N GLY A 158 0.90 12.64 8.44
CA GLY A 158 2.26 13.16 8.50
C GLY A 158 2.94 13.26 7.14
N TYR A 159 2.18 13.10 6.03
CA TYR A 159 2.75 13.20 4.69
C TYR A 159 2.85 14.66 4.25
N THR A 160 3.87 14.95 3.45
CA THR A 160 3.93 16.14 2.60
C THR A 160 3.58 15.74 1.18
N VAL A 161 2.76 16.54 0.50
CA VAL A 161 2.34 16.30 -0.88
C VAL A 161 2.73 17.48 -1.74
N ALA A 162 3.32 17.22 -2.90
CA ALA A 162 3.64 18.22 -3.91
C ALA A 162 3.02 17.85 -5.26
N LEU A 163 2.29 18.78 -5.87
CA LEU A 163 1.79 18.65 -7.24
C LEU A 163 2.84 19.19 -8.21
N LEU A 164 3.37 18.33 -9.06
CA LEU A 164 4.32 18.69 -10.10
C LEU A 164 3.61 19.01 -11.42
N PRO A 165 4.18 19.89 -12.27
CA PRO A 165 3.65 20.12 -13.61
C PRO A 165 3.78 18.88 -14.48
N ALA A 166 2.89 18.69 -15.46
CA ALA A 166 2.89 17.51 -16.35
C ALA A 166 4.18 17.31 -17.17
N SER A 167 5.02 18.35 -17.28
CA SER A 167 6.32 18.29 -17.95
C SER A 167 7.46 17.75 -17.07
N ALA A 168 7.27 17.62 -15.75
CA ALA A 168 8.31 17.14 -14.85
C ALA A 168 8.68 15.66 -15.15
N PRO A 169 9.98 15.29 -15.15
CA PRO A 169 10.44 13.94 -15.47
C PRO A 169 10.31 12.97 -14.26
N LEU A 170 9.16 12.94 -13.58
CA LEU A 170 9.00 12.23 -12.30
C LEU A 170 9.35 10.73 -12.37
N ALA A 171 8.87 10.04 -13.41
CA ALA A 171 9.02 8.59 -13.56
C ALA A 171 10.46 8.15 -13.89
N SER A 172 11.24 8.99 -14.58
CA SER A 172 12.60 8.66 -15.04
C SER A 172 13.71 9.19 -14.13
N THR A 173 13.38 10.08 -13.20
CA THR A 173 14.37 10.75 -12.35
C THR A 173 14.69 9.91 -11.11
N PRO A 174 15.95 9.55 -10.84
CA PRO A 174 16.34 8.94 -9.57
C PRO A 174 16.07 9.91 -8.40
N LEU A 175 15.40 9.43 -7.35
CA LEU A 175 15.11 10.20 -6.14
C LEU A 175 15.80 9.54 -4.95
N PRO A 176 17.09 9.82 -4.70
CA PRO A 176 17.82 9.17 -3.62
C PRO A 176 17.26 9.60 -2.26
N ALA A 177 17.09 8.63 -1.35
CA ALA A 177 16.60 8.86 0.01
C ALA A 177 17.39 9.91 0.80
N ALA A 178 18.69 10.06 0.51
CA ALA A 178 19.55 11.07 1.12
C ALA A 178 19.19 12.52 0.72
N ALA A 179 18.53 12.72 -0.42
CA ALA A 179 18.10 14.04 -0.88
C ALA A 179 16.76 14.49 -0.27
N VAL A 180 15.97 13.57 0.32
CA VAL A 180 14.69 13.90 0.95
C VAL A 180 14.94 14.74 2.21
N PRO A 181 14.42 15.97 2.30
CA PRO A 181 14.64 16.85 3.45
C PRO A 181 14.15 16.22 4.76
N ALA A 182 14.83 16.50 5.87
CA ALA A 182 14.55 15.91 7.18
C ALA A 182 13.06 16.01 7.59
N THR A 183 12.43 17.14 7.29
CA THR A 183 11.01 17.42 7.58
C THR A 183 10.01 16.58 6.77
N ASN A 184 10.46 15.94 5.69
CA ASN A 184 9.61 15.19 4.75
C ASN A 184 9.94 13.68 4.76
N ARG A 185 10.87 13.22 5.61
CA ARG A 185 11.31 11.83 5.64
C ARG A 185 10.25 10.85 6.14
N GLN A 186 9.19 11.32 6.80
CA GLN A 186 8.08 10.47 7.26
C GLN A 186 7.10 10.10 6.14
N GLY A 187 7.13 10.83 5.02
CA GLY A 187 6.28 10.57 3.86
C GLY A 187 6.25 11.78 2.93
N LEU A 188 6.78 11.61 1.73
CA LEU A 188 6.76 12.58 0.65
C LEU A 188 6.03 11.98 -0.54
N VAL A 189 4.86 12.53 -0.87
CA VAL A 189 4.09 12.20 -2.07
C VAL A 189 4.40 13.24 -3.14
N LEU A 190 4.98 12.81 -4.26
CA LEU A 190 5.10 13.63 -5.46
C LEU A 190 4.01 13.16 -6.42
N MET A 191 2.98 13.98 -6.69
CA MET A 191 1.90 13.65 -7.61
C MET A 191 1.97 14.53 -8.86
N GLN A 192 1.50 14.02 -9.99
CA GLN A 192 1.59 14.69 -11.28
C GLN A 192 0.46 14.24 -12.23
N PRO A 193 -0.09 15.13 -13.08
CA PRO A 193 -0.88 14.68 -14.22
C PRO A 193 -0.05 13.76 -15.12
N LEU A 194 -0.70 12.89 -15.90
CA LEU A 194 0.03 12.13 -16.91
C LEU A 194 0.60 13.06 -18.00
N PRO A 195 1.85 12.84 -18.45
CA PRO A 195 2.44 13.62 -19.53
C PRO A 195 1.67 13.38 -20.84
N ALA A 196 1.57 14.40 -21.69
CA ALA A 196 0.88 14.33 -22.99
C ALA A 196 1.50 13.27 -23.94
N HIS A 197 2.80 13.03 -23.78
CA HIS A 197 3.54 12.00 -24.49
C HIS A 197 4.24 11.13 -23.46
N GLY A 198 3.83 9.87 -23.37
CA GLY A 198 4.35 8.93 -22.39
C GLY A 198 3.61 7.60 -22.43
N PRO A 199 4.04 6.62 -21.62
CA PRO A 199 3.31 5.37 -21.46
C PRO A 199 1.90 5.64 -20.94
N VAL A 200 0.92 4.99 -21.56
CA VAL A 200 -0.44 4.92 -21.01
C VAL A 200 -0.49 3.67 -20.14
N TRP A 201 -0.60 3.89 -18.83
CA TRP A 201 -0.82 2.80 -17.89
C TRP A 201 -2.31 2.53 -17.75
N GLU A 202 -2.65 1.25 -17.69
CA GLU A 202 -4.01 0.80 -17.41
C GLU A 202 -4.02 -0.05 -16.14
N VAL A 203 -5.05 0.15 -15.33
CA VAL A 203 -5.31 -0.65 -14.14
C VAL A 203 -6.73 -1.17 -14.26
N LEU A 204 -6.91 -2.49 -14.19
CA LEU A 204 -8.22 -3.14 -14.35
C LEU A 204 -8.94 -2.76 -15.66
N GLY A 205 -8.18 -2.48 -16.73
CA GLY A 205 -8.72 -2.03 -18.02
C GLY A 205 -9.09 -0.54 -18.07
N GLU A 206 -8.81 0.21 -17.02
CA GLU A 206 -9.06 1.66 -16.96
C GLU A 206 -7.76 2.45 -17.19
N PRO A 207 -7.76 3.45 -18.09
CA PRO A 207 -6.61 4.30 -18.28
C PRO A 207 -6.36 5.15 -17.03
N CYS A 208 -5.10 5.20 -16.58
CA CYS A 208 -4.70 6.04 -15.47
C CYS A 208 -4.93 7.52 -15.79
N ARG A 209 -5.16 8.33 -14.74
CA ARG A 209 -5.40 9.78 -14.85
C ARG A 209 -4.30 10.62 -14.23
N TYR A 210 -3.55 10.05 -13.31
CA TYR A 210 -2.38 10.68 -12.69
C TYR A 210 -1.31 9.63 -12.42
N GLN A 211 -0.12 10.13 -12.10
CA GLN A 211 0.94 9.32 -11.51
C GLN A 211 1.46 9.94 -10.21
N LEU A 212 2.04 9.11 -9.33
CA LEU A 212 2.74 9.57 -8.14
C LEU A 212 3.98 8.74 -7.81
N ARG A 213 4.79 9.25 -6.88
CA ARG A 213 5.84 8.52 -6.16
C ARG A 213 5.75 8.80 -4.66
N PHE A 214 6.16 7.84 -3.84
CA PHE A 214 6.13 7.94 -2.38
C PHE A 214 7.48 7.60 -1.77
N LEU A 215 8.08 8.54 -1.05
CA LEU A 215 9.35 8.36 -0.34
C LEU A 215 9.14 8.50 1.16
N ALA A 216 9.63 7.55 1.97
CA ALA A 216 9.51 7.61 3.43
C ALA A 216 10.77 7.11 4.15
N PRO A 217 11.96 7.68 3.87
CA PRO A 217 13.22 7.12 4.38
C PRO A 217 13.39 7.28 5.89
N GLY A 218 12.54 8.06 6.56
CA GLY A 218 12.43 8.14 8.02
C GLY A 218 11.72 6.93 8.64
N LEU A 219 10.98 6.16 7.83
CA LEU A 219 10.37 4.88 8.19
C LEU A 219 11.24 3.68 7.77
N GLY A 220 12.46 3.93 7.30
CA GLY A 220 13.35 2.88 6.78
C GLY A 220 13.01 2.41 5.37
N ILE A 221 12.12 3.12 4.66
CA ILE A 221 11.70 2.81 3.29
C ILE A 221 12.17 3.95 2.38
N ASP A 222 13.21 3.73 1.60
CA ASP A 222 13.75 4.77 0.70
C ASP A 222 12.68 5.27 -0.28
N GLU A 223 12.04 4.34 -0.97
CA GLU A 223 10.88 4.56 -1.83
C GLU A 223 9.97 3.32 -1.73
N ASP A 224 8.69 3.55 -1.47
CA ASP A 224 7.71 2.47 -1.43
C ASP A 224 7.25 2.13 -2.87
N PRO A 225 7.19 0.85 -3.28
CA PRO A 225 6.83 0.49 -4.65
C PRO A 225 5.42 0.93 -5.08
N VAL A 226 4.41 0.65 -4.23
CA VAL A 226 3.02 1.05 -4.45
C VAL A 226 2.31 1.27 -3.11
N THR A 227 1.78 2.47 -2.90
CA THR A 227 1.37 2.97 -1.58
C THR A 227 -0.11 3.32 -1.56
N GLY A 228 -0.93 2.38 -1.09
CA GLY A 228 -2.39 2.57 -1.03
C GLY A 228 -2.82 3.82 -0.24
N SER A 229 -2.17 4.12 0.89
CA SER A 229 -2.48 5.32 1.67
C SER A 229 -2.16 6.64 0.94
N ALA A 230 -1.13 6.66 0.09
CA ALA A 230 -0.83 7.83 -0.75
C ALA A 230 -1.92 8.04 -1.82
N HIS A 231 -2.38 6.96 -2.45
CA HIS A 231 -3.49 7.01 -3.41
C HIS A 231 -4.81 7.42 -2.75
N ALA A 232 -5.15 6.86 -1.57
CA ALA A 232 -6.34 7.28 -0.81
C ALA A 232 -6.29 8.77 -0.43
N LEU A 233 -5.09 9.31 -0.16
CA LEU A 233 -4.90 10.71 0.16
C LEU A 233 -5.12 11.64 -1.04
N VAL A 234 -4.55 11.30 -2.21
CA VAL A 234 -4.58 12.21 -3.38
C VAL A 234 -5.76 11.99 -4.33
N ALA A 235 -6.34 10.79 -4.37
CA ALA A 235 -7.40 10.45 -5.32
C ALA A 235 -8.61 11.39 -5.24
N PRO A 236 -9.11 11.82 -4.05
CA PRO A 236 -10.24 12.75 -3.98
C PRO A 236 -10.00 14.07 -4.71
N TRP A 237 -8.79 14.60 -4.61
CA TRP A 237 -8.42 15.83 -5.31
C TRP A 237 -8.43 15.65 -6.82
N TRP A 238 -7.97 14.50 -7.32
CA TRP A 238 -8.02 14.17 -8.76
C TRP A 238 -9.46 13.93 -9.25
N LEU A 239 -10.28 13.23 -8.44
CA LEU A 239 -11.68 12.98 -8.73
C LEU A 239 -12.44 14.30 -8.88
N GLU A 240 -12.27 15.22 -7.92
CA GLU A 240 -12.87 16.56 -7.97
C GLU A 240 -12.36 17.37 -9.16
N ARG A 241 -11.04 17.47 -9.34
CA ARG A 241 -10.42 18.26 -10.42
C ARG A 241 -10.84 17.80 -11.82
N LEU A 242 -11.08 16.50 -12.00
CA LEU A 242 -11.46 15.91 -13.29
C LEU A 242 -12.97 15.72 -13.45
N GLY A 243 -13.77 15.97 -12.40
CA GLY A 243 -15.21 15.72 -12.41
C GLY A 243 -15.56 14.23 -12.60
N LEU A 244 -14.80 13.34 -11.96
CA LEU A 244 -14.96 11.89 -12.05
C LEU A 244 -15.36 11.30 -10.69
N GLU A 245 -16.11 10.20 -10.71
CA GLU A 245 -16.46 9.43 -9.49
C GLU A 245 -15.51 8.23 -9.26
N ARG A 246 -14.80 7.83 -10.32
CA ARG A 246 -13.86 6.70 -10.37
C ARG A 246 -12.71 7.06 -11.30
N LEU A 247 -11.47 6.74 -10.91
CA LEU A 247 -10.30 6.86 -11.77
C LEU A 247 -9.22 5.85 -11.40
N ALA A 248 -8.30 5.58 -12.33
CA ALA A 248 -7.08 4.83 -12.05
C ALA A 248 -5.91 5.78 -11.77
N GLY A 249 -5.09 5.43 -10.76
CA GLY A 249 -3.84 6.09 -10.45
C GLY A 249 -2.66 5.14 -10.61
N TRP A 250 -1.52 5.66 -11.08
CA TRP A 250 -0.29 4.89 -11.23
C TRP A 250 0.79 5.37 -10.25
N GLN A 251 1.52 4.46 -9.63
CA GLN A 251 2.74 4.78 -8.88
C GLN A 251 3.95 4.44 -9.75
N CYS A 252 4.65 5.46 -10.23
CA CYS A 252 5.78 5.33 -11.15
C CYS A 252 7.11 5.13 -10.41
N SER A 253 7.11 4.24 -9.40
CA SER A 253 8.33 3.70 -8.80
C SER A 253 9.04 2.75 -9.80
N PRO A 254 10.30 2.32 -9.52
CA PRO A 254 11.00 1.35 -10.37
C PRO A 254 10.26 0.03 -10.59
N ARG A 255 9.46 -0.43 -9.62
CA ARG A 255 8.63 -1.65 -9.75
C ARG A 255 7.31 -1.37 -10.47
N GLY A 256 6.74 -0.19 -10.22
CA GLY A 256 5.50 0.28 -10.81
C GLY A 256 4.26 -0.50 -10.36
N GLY A 257 3.13 0.17 -10.26
CA GLY A 257 1.84 -0.48 -10.03
C GLY A 257 0.74 0.55 -9.89
N GLY A 258 -0.50 0.11 -9.75
CA GLY A 258 -1.62 1.04 -9.70
C GLY A 258 -2.90 0.43 -9.15
N MET A 259 -3.83 1.33 -8.87
CA MET A 259 -5.13 0.98 -8.31
C MET A 259 -6.21 1.89 -8.88
N VAL A 260 -7.41 1.35 -8.97
CA VAL A 260 -8.61 2.15 -9.21
C VAL A 260 -9.06 2.72 -7.87
N CYS A 261 -9.37 4.02 -7.86
CA CYS A 261 -9.76 4.77 -6.69
C CYS A 261 -11.19 5.31 -6.88
N GLU A 262 -12.02 5.14 -5.87
CA GLU A 262 -13.41 5.59 -5.86
C GLU A 262 -13.77 6.20 -4.52
N THR A 263 -14.57 7.27 -4.55
CA THR A 263 -15.16 7.81 -3.32
C THR A 263 -16.13 6.79 -2.74
N ALA A 264 -15.97 6.50 -1.44
CA ALA A 264 -16.89 5.67 -0.68
C ALA A 264 -17.60 6.52 0.39
N VAL A 265 -18.41 5.87 1.23
CA VAL A 265 -19.15 6.55 2.30
C VAL A 265 -18.20 7.21 3.31
N SER A 266 -18.60 8.36 3.84
CA SER A 266 -17.97 9.01 5.01
C SER A 266 -16.47 9.33 4.88
N GLY A 267 -16.01 9.80 3.71
CA GLY A 267 -14.60 10.21 3.51
C GLY A 267 -13.61 9.05 3.37
N MET A 268 -14.13 7.84 3.19
CA MET A 268 -13.35 6.65 2.83
C MET A 268 -13.16 6.60 1.31
N ILE A 269 -12.06 5.99 0.90
CA ILE A 269 -11.73 5.72 -0.50
C ILE A 269 -11.62 4.21 -0.67
N ARG A 270 -12.33 3.69 -1.67
CA ARG A 270 -12.15 2.33 -2.13
C ARG A 270 -10.98 2.29 -3.07
N LEU A 271 -10.02 1.41 -2.77
CA LEU A 271 -8.87 1.13 -3.61
C LEU A 271 -9.03 -0.29 -4.14
N THR A 272 -9.15 -0.44 -5.45
CA THR A 272 -9.30 -1.73 -6.11
C THR A 272 -8.07 -2.04 -6.94
N GLY A 273 -7.51 -3.23 -6.77
CA GLY A 273 -6.33 -3.66 -7.49
C GLY A 273 -6.27 -5.17 -7.65
N THR A 274 -5.45 -5.61 -8.60
CA THR A 274 -5.07 -7.02 -8.73
C THR A 274 -3.90 -7.34 -7.82
N GLY A 275 -3.61 -8.63 -7.63
CA GLY A 275 -2.30 -9.04 -7.14
C GLY A 275 -1.80 -10.31 -7.82
N HIS A 276 -0.48 -10.41 -7.93
CA HIS A 276 0.20 -11.56 -8.49
C HIS A 276 0.75 -12.44 -7.36
N LEU A 277 0.35 -13.71 -7.33
CA LEU A 277 0.91 -14.71 -6.42
C LEU A 277 2.28 -15.16 -6.95
N LEU A 278 3.36 -14.65 -6.35
CA LEU A 278 4.73 -14.92 -6.78
C LEU A 278 5.27 -16.23 -6.20
N TRP A 279 4.91 -16.56 -4.96
CA TRP A 279 5.35 -17.77 -4.27
C TRP A 279 4.24 -18.32 -3.36
N ASP A 280 4.17 -19.66 -3.27
CA ASP A 280 3.29 -20.40 -2.39
C ASP A 280 4.06 -21.54 -1.72
N GLY A 281 4.00 -21.60 -0.39
CA GLY A 281 4.72 -22.58 0.38
C GLY A 281 4.37 -22.53 1.86
N HIS A 282 5.33 -22.93 2.69
CA HIS A 282 5.13 -23.01 4.13
C HIS A 282 6.37 -22.52 4.89
N LEU A 283 6.14 -21.85 6.02
CA LEU A 283 7.18 -21.55 7.00
C LEU A 283 7.31 -22.70 7.98
N HIS A 284 8.55 -23.03 8.32
CA HIS A 284 8.89 -24.04 9.30
C HIS A 284 9.47 -23.35 10.54
N LEU A 285 8.72 -23.39 11.65
CA LEU A 285 9.12 -22.80 12.92
C LEU A 285 9.22 -23.87 14.01
N ASP A 286 9.87 -23.54 15.11
CA ASP A 286 9.91 -24.41 16.29
C ASP A 286 8.50 -24.60 16.87
N SER A 287 8.18 -25.83 17.27
CA SER A 287 6.82 -26.19 17.69
C SER A 287 6.38 -25.51 18.99
N ASP A 288 7.35 -25.13 19.82
CA ASP A 288 7.23 -24.40 21.08
C ASP A 288 7.40 -22.88 20.90
N ALA A 289 7.35 -22.36 19.68
CA ALA A 289 7.36 -20.93 19.42
C ALA A 289 6.30 -20.22 20.31
N PRO A 290 6.70 -19.20 21.08
CA PRO A 290 5.89 -18.63 22.15
C PRO A 290 4.62 -18.00 21.60
N THR A 291 3.53 -18.14 22.35
CA THR A 291 2.27 -17.44 22.10
C THR A 291 2.30 -16.04 22.73
N GLY A 292 1.51 -15.11 22.21
CA GLY A 292 1.50 -13.74 22.72
C GLY A 292 0.11 -13.13 22.81
N SER A 293 -0.15 -12.42 23.91
CA SER A 293 -1.35 -11.61 24.14
C SER A 293 -1.38 -10.31 23.32
N GLY A 294 -0.33 -10.01 22.55
CA GLY A 294 -0.27 -8.84 21.67
C GLY A 294 -1.43 -8.75 20.68
N TRP A 295 -2.04 -9.89 20.33
CA TRP A 295 -3.23 -9.99 19.49
C TRP A 295 -4.52 -9.55 20.18
N ASP A 296 -4.59 -9.58 21.52
CA ASP A 296 -5.81 -9.19 22.24
C ASP A 296 -6.11 -7.69 22.05
N ARG A 297 -5.08 -6.89 21.76
CA ARG A 297 -5.19 -5.47 21.42
C ARG A 297 -6.00 -5.19 20.14
N LEU A 298 -6.17 -6.18 19.26
CA LEU A 298 -6.94 -5.98 18.02
C LEU A 298 -8.45 -6.01 18.27
N TRP A 299 -8.89 -6.51 19.43
CA TRP A 299 -10.30 -6.75 19.74
C TRP A 299 -10.83 -5.85 20.86
N ALA A 300 -9.96 -5.04 21.45
CA ALA A 300 -10.27 -4.10 22.51
C ALA A 300 -10.96 -2.86 21.93
#